data_AF-A0A419IX23-F1
#
_entry.id   AF-A0A419IX23-F1
#
_cell.length_a   1.000
_cell.length_b   1.000
_cell.length_c   1.000
_cell.angle_alpha   90.00
_cell.angle_beta   90.00
_cell.angle_gamma   90.00
#
_symmetry.space_group_name_H-M   'P 1'
#
loop_
_entity.id
_entity.type
_entity.pdbx_description
1 polymer ?
#
loop_
_entity_poly.entity_id
_entity_poly.type
_entity_poly.pdbx_seq_one_letter_code
_entity_poly.pdbx_strand_id
1 'polypeptide(L)'
;MATQKGKQSRRYPIMDKEKLMKEIAYTSFGRNSLVIGLISHAAALIIGMMPASVAGSFFVALYSFSWLIFVSGAYQELTDRGYRPLGIMHFYMAVVAAVIPFIGPLTGLMMLYNLQGSKDTSQEKTPFGFVASIFKLRANVLLVFLFIAVIFIVFALVNTKNDRYFKHKAAESILLKAAFAAELSESAGFVSEGKYFKVRIPADWGREDGFLLKEYKEYGVRLRAPGSSGLDYVLIDIAYYAGRHRTPERFIFDILNPSWPKGVVHTPVQDATISGMAARTFQIKTTRFPIAGIGDEKVDAMERYVVFPAAEGFFVLLYNAPVGIAEKQEALFQQVLHSFQPMTSVDTGPADKDEITEEEYSVYTDFFKTKHMPEIDSPVPLDFPAEGGLVYEKTSDGKKITAETIEAIEKSSGKPDHSLIESYNSRNAKGYSLKDKILVNTVTILTEERMEEIRKKGDLGKGFAQELTRSYPLEGKIIYLSRIGFDREMNNALFYAGSSSGVMGGSYFILMEKTGEGWRLKHAFLNTSWYY
;
A
#
# COMPACT_ATOMS: atom_id res chain seq x y z
N MET A 1 -57.80 -47.75 -77.69
CA MET A 1 -57.45 -46.33 -77.54
C MET A 1 -57.06 -46.09 -76.09
N ALA A 2 -55.81 -45.71 -75.85
CA ALA A 2 -55.19 -45.66 -74.52
C ALA A 2 -55.29 -44.26 -73.91
N THR A 3 -55.62 -44.18 -72.62
CA THR A 3 -55.63 -42.93 -71.85
C THR A 3 -54.92 -43.12 -70.51
N GLN A 4 -53.88 -42.31 -70.31
CA GLN A 4 -52.95 -42.30 -69.18
C GLN A 4 -53.64 -42.15 -67.81
N LYS A 5 -53.26 -43.00 -66.85
CA LYS A 5 -53.53 -42.83 -65.41
C LYS A 5 -52.48 -41.90 -64.80
N GLY A 6 -52.95 -40.74 -64.33
CA GLY A 6 -52.16 -39.78 -63.56
C GLY A 6 -51.85 -40.27 -62.14
N LYS A 7 -50.59 -40.10 -61.72
CA LYS A 7 -50.01 -40.51 -60.44
C LYS A 7 -49.98 -39.31 -59.50
N GLN A 8 -50.91 -39.22 -58.55
CA GLN A 8 -50.87 -38.20 -57.48
C GLN A 8 -49.94 -38.66 -56.35
N SER A 9 -48.78 -37.99 -56.27
CA SER A 9 -47.80 -38.08 -55.19
C SER A 9 -48.35 -37.43 -53.91
N ARG A 10 -48.54 -38.21 -52.84
CA ARG A 10 -48.73 -37.68 -51.48
C ARG A 10 -47.40 -37.14 -50.98
N ARG A 11 -47.27 -35.81 -50.89
CA ARG A 11 -46.21 -35.14 -50.14
C ARG A 11 -46.49 -35.36 -48.64
N TYR A 12 -45.59 -36.07 -47.96
CA TYR A 12 -45.53 -36.04 -46.51
C TYR A 12 -44.99 -34.68 -46.06
N PRO A 13 -45.51 -34.08 -44.97
CA PRO A 13 -44.93 -32.87 -44.41
C PRO A 13 -43.50 -33.15 -43.99
N ILE A 14 -42.58 -32.31 -44.47
CA ILE A 14 -41.21 -32.23 -43.99
C ILE A 14 -41.32 -31.85 -42.51
N MET A 15 -41.15 -32.82 -41.61
CA MET A 15 -40.93 -32.50 -40.20
C MET A 15 -39.61 -31.75 -40.13
N ASP A 16 -39.69 -30.48 -39.75
CA ASP A 16 -38.55 -29.65 -39.46
C ASP A 16 -37.65 -30.42 -38.49
N LYS A 17 -36.41 -30.70 -38.94
CA LYS A 17 -35.35 -31.19 -38.07
C LYS A 17 -34.90 -30.02 -37.18
N GLU A 18 -35.78 -29.55 -36.30
CA GLU A 18 -35.32 -28.98 -35.05
C GLU A 18 -34.61 -30.13 -34.33
N LYS A 19 -33.30 -30.18 -34.57
CA LYS A 19 -32.35 -31.15 -34.04
C LYS A 19 -32.52 -31.11 -32.52
N LEU A 20 -33.33 -32.02 -31.97
CA LEU A 20 -33.63 -32.12 -30.55
C LEU A 20 -32.29 -32.18 -29.81
N MET A 21 -31.89 -31.06 -29.23
CA MET A 21 -30.68 -31.01 -28.44
C MET A 21 -30.98 -31.71 -27.13
N LYS A 22 -30.06 -32.55 -26.69
CA LYS A 22 -30.11 -33.25 -25.42
C LYS A 22 -30.30 -32.26 -24.26
N GLU A 23 -31.31 -32.44 -23.42
CA GLU A 23 -31.58 -31.57 -22.27
C GLU A 23 -31.11 -32.25 -20.99
N ILE A 24 -30.27 -31.62 -20.16
CA ILE A 24 -29.70 -32.27 -18.96
C ILE A 24 -30.77 -32.73 -17.97
N ALA A 25 -31.95 -32.09 -17.92
CA ALA A 25 -33.06 -32.52 -17.09
C ALA A 25 -34.43 -32.33 -17.76
N TYR A 26 -35.26 -33.37 -17.73
CA TYR A 26 -36.58 -33.39 -18.36
C TYR A 26 -37.70 -33.00 -17.39
N THR A 27 -37.52 -33.25 -16.10
CA THR A 27 -38.51 -32.90 -15.07
C THR A 27 -38.38 -31.44 -14.63
N SER A 28 -39.51 -30.80 -14.30
CA SER A 28 -39.50 -29.45 -13.72
C SER A 28 -38.76 -29.41 -12.38
N PHE A 29 -38.94 -30.43 -11.54
CA PHE A 29 -38.23 -30.59 -10.28
C PHE A 29 -36.72 -30.78 -10.49
N GLY A 30 -36.31 -31.69 -11.39
CA GLY A 30 -34.90 -31.92 -11.70
C GLY A 30 -34.21 -30.67 -12.22
N ARG A 31 -34.83 -29.93 -13.15
CA ARG A 31 -34.31 -28.64 -13.65
C ARG A 31 -34.13 -27.62 -12.54
N ASN A 32 -35.18 -27.39 -11.73
CA ASN A 32 -35.14 -26.40 -10.66
C ASN A 32 -34.09 -26.76 -9.60
N SER A 33 -34.06 -28.01 -9.14
CA SER A 33 -33.11 -28.46 -8.12
C SER A 33 -31.67 -28.41 -8.60
N LEU A 34 -31.36 -28.85 -9.83
CA LEU A 34 -30.00 -28.77 -10.36
C LEU A 34 -29.51 -27.30 -10.51
N VAL A 35 -30.39 -26.39 -10.94
CA VAL A 35 -30.05 -24.96 -11.08
C VAL A 35 -29.87 -24.28 -9.73
N ILE A 36 -30.78 -24.50 -8.77
CA ILE A 36 -30.66 -23.96 -7.41
C ILE A 36 -29.39 -24.48 -6.73
N GLY A 37 -29.11 -25.78 -6.87
CA GLY A 37 -27.88 -26.39 -6.38
C GLY A 37 -26.64 -25.71 -6.96
N LEU A 38 -26.60 -25.48 -8.27
CA LEU A 38 -25.47 -24.81 -8.94
C LEU A 38 -25.30 -23.35 -8.49
N ILE A 39 -26.37 -22.57 -8.41
CA ILE A 39 -26.35 -21.19 -7.93
C ILE A 39 -25.85 -21.13 -6.48
N SER A 40 -26.32 -22.05 -5.64
CA SER A 40 -25.93 -22.11 -4.23
C SER A 40 -24.45 -22.48 -4.05
N HIS A 41 -23.90 -23.36 -4.88
CA HIS A 41 -22.46 -23.68 -4.87
C HIS A 41 -21.62 -22.45 -5.26
N ALA A 42 -22.02 -21.72 -6.31
CA ALA A 42 -21.34 -20.50 -6.73
C ALA A 42 -21.40 -19.41 -5.65
N ALA A 43 -22.57 -19.21 -5.03
CA ALA A 43 -22.74 -18.26 -3.94
C ALA A 43 -21.93 -18.64 -2.69
N ALA A 44 -21.89 -19.91 -2.32
CA ALA A 44 -21.06 -20.40 -1.23
C ALA A 44 -19.58 -20.11 -1.52
N LEU A 45 -19.07 -20.41 -2.71
CA LEU A 45 -17.69 -20.12 -3.11
C LEU A 45 -17.34 -18.64 -3.03
N ILE A 46 -18.17 -17.76 -3.59
CA ILE A 46 -17.94 -16.31 -3.56
C ILE A 46 -17.85 -15.83 -2.11
N ILE A 47 -18.72 -16.32 -1.23
CA ILE A 47 -18.74 -15.90 0.18
C ILE A 47 -17.58 -16.53 0.96
N GLY A 48 -17.19 -17.76 0.66
CA GLY A 48 -16.01 -18.41 1.25
C GLY A 48 -14.69 -17.72 0.88
N MET A 49 -14.64 -17.00 -0.25
CA MET A 49 -13.51 -16.17 -0.65
C MET A 49 -13.48 -14.80 0.03
N MET A 50 -14.54 -14.40 0.75
CA MET A 50 -14.55 -13.13 1.47
C MET A 50 -13.73 -13.24 2.76
N PRO A 51 -12.84 -12.28 3.06
CA PRO A 51 -11.97 -12.30 4.25
C PRO A 51 -12.70 -12.04 5.58
N ALA A 52 -14.04 -12.06 5.59
CA ALA A 52 -14.83 -11.79 6.78
C ALA A 52 -14.94 -13.03 7.68
N SER A 53 -14.79 -12.85 9.00
CA SER A 53 -14.88 -13.92 10.01
C SER A 53 -16.23 -14.66 10.03
N VAL A 54 -17.25 -14.17 9.31
CA VAL A 54 -18.60 -14.76 9.22
C VAL A 54 -18.74 -15.69 8.00
N ALA A 55 -17.79 -15.65 7.06
CA ALA A 55 -17.80 -16.48 5.86
C ALA A 55 -17.85 -17.98 6.18
N GLY A 56 -17.21 -18.42 7.28
CA GLY A 56 -17.11 -19.84 7.64
C GLY A 56 -18.46 -20.51 7.90
N SER A 57 -19.27 -19.97 8.83
CA SER A 57 -20.55 -20.60 9.18
C SER A 57 -21.58 -20.51 8.05
N PHE A 58 -21.58 -19.39 7.32
CA PHE A 58 -22.45 -19.22 6.16
C PHE A 58 -22.06 -20.17 5.03
N PHE A 59 -20.76 -20.32 4.75
CA PHE A 59 -20.24 -21.27 3.78
C PHE A 59 -20.70 -22.69 4.09
N VAL A 60 -20.49 -23.17 5.32
CA VAL A 60 -20.85 -24.54 5.71
C VAL A 60 -22.36 -24.80 5.52
N ALA A 61 -23.20 -23.86 5.95
CA ALA A 61 -24.65 -23.99 5.84
C ALA A 61 -25.12 -23.97 4.39
N LEU A 62 -24.70 -22.96 3.61
CA LEU A 62 -25.12 -22.80 2.21
C LEU A 62 -24.56 -23.92 1.32
N TYR A 63 -23.33 -24.36 1.58
CA TYR A 63 -22.69 -25.44 0.84
C TYR A 63 -23.34 -26.80 1.09
N SER A 64 -23.68 -27.10 2.34
CA SER A 64 -24.36 -28.35 2.69
C SER A 64 -25.75 -28.41 2.05
N PHE A 65 -26.46 -27.28 2.06
CA PHE A 65 -27.75 -27.12 1.40
C PHE A 65 -27.64 -27.24 -0.13
N SER A 66 -26.62 -26.61 -0.73
CA SER A 66 -26.38 -26.65 -2.18
C SER A 66 -26.14 -28.08 -2.67
N TRP A 67 -25.35 -28.84 -1.91
CA TRP A 67 -25.07 -30.24 -2.19
C TRP A 67 -26.33 -31.12 -2.11
N LEU A 68 -27.11 -31.02 -1.03
CA LEU A 68 -28.35 -31.81 -0.85
C LEU A 68 -29.36 -31.56 -1.97
N ILE A 69 -29.56 -30.29 -2.37
CA ILE A 69 -30.47 -29.94 -3.45
C ILE A 69 -29.98 -30.49 -4.80
N PHE A 70 -28.69 -30.36 -5.08
CA PHE A 70 -28.11 -30.88 -6.32
C PHE A 70 -28.29 -32.41 -6.42
N VAL A 71 -27.99 -33.14 -5.34
CA VAL A 71 -28.18 -34.60 -5.25
C VAL A 71 -29.65 -34.99 -5.43
N SER A 72 -30.57 -34.24 -4.84
CA SER A 72 -32.02 -34.47 -4.99
C SER A 72 -32.49 -34.28 -6.44
N GLY A 73 -31.96 -33.25 -7.13
CA GLY A 73 -32.22 -33.03 -8.56
C GLY A 73 -31.71 -34.16 -9.44
N ALA A 74 -30.47 -34.62 -9.19
CA ALA A 74 -29.88 -35.74 -9.90
C ALA A 74 -30.64 -37.05 -9.66
N TYR A 75 -31.08 -37.31 -8.42
CA TYR A 75 -31.87 -38.49 -8.06
C TYR A 75 -33.21 -38.52 -8.82
N GLN A 76 -33.95 -37.40 -8.81
CA GLN A 76 -35.24 -37.32 -9.49
C GLN A 76 -35.08 -37.53 -10.99
N GLU A 77 -34.07 -36.92 -11.59
CA GLU A 77 -33.85 -36.99 -13.02
C GLU A 77 -33.45 -38.40 -13.49
N LEU A 78 -32.66 -39.13 -12.70
CA LEU A 78 -32.36 -40.54 -12.98
C LEU A 78 -33.58 -41.44 -12.81
N THR A 79 -34.42 -41.16 -11.81
CA THR A 79 -35.67 -41.89 -11.57
C THR A 79 -36.64 -41.71 -12.73
N ASP A 80 -36.82 -40.49 -13.21
CA ASP A 80 -37.71 -40.16 -14.34
C ASP A 80 -37.29 -40.85 -15.64
N ARG A 81 -35.97 -41.03 -15.83
CA ARG A 81 -35.40 -41.80 -16.95
C ARG A 81 -35.55 -43.32 -16.81
N GLY A 82 -36.22 -43.79 -15.77
CA GLY A 82 -36.46 -45.21 -15.52
C GLY A 82 -35.27 -45.95 -14.90
N TYR A 83 -34.24 -45.24 -14.45
CA TYR A 83 -33.17 -45.87 -13.67
C TYR A 83 -33.56 -46.00 -12.20
N ARG A 84 -32.90 -46.93 -11.49
CA ARG A 84 -32.91 -46.97 -10.02
C ARG A 84 -31.66 -46.24 -9.52
N PRO A 85 -31.73 -44.97 -9.06
CA PRO A 85 -30.54 -44.15 -8.81
C PRO A 85 -29.54 -44.80 -7.85
N LEU A 86 -30.03 -45.45 -6.80
CA LEU A 86 -29.20 -46.16 -5.82
C LEU A 86 -28.52 -47.43 -6.37
N GLY A 87 -28.94 -47.91 -7.55
CA GLY A 87 -28.39 -49.09 -8.21
C GLY A 87 -27.42 -48.77 -9.36
N ILE A 88 -27.15 -47.50 -9.65
CA ILE A 88 -26.26 -47.08 -10.76
C ILE A 88 -25.04 -46.34 -10.22
N MET A 89 -23.85 -46.78 -10.62
CA MET A 89 -22.58 -46.15 -10.24
C MET A 89 -22.52 -44.65 -10.58
N HIS A 90 -23.14 -44.25 -11.69
CA HIS A 90 -23.16 -42.85 -12.15
C HIS A 90 -23.83 -41.90 -11.15
N PHE A 91 -24.81 -42.36 -10.37
CA PHE A 91 -25.41 -41.55 -9.32
C PHE A 91 -24.41 -41.26 -8.20
N TYR A 92 -23.73 -42.29 -7.70
CA TYR A 92 -22.71 -42.14 -6.66
C TYR A 92 -21.54 -41.27 -7.14
N MET A 93 -21.12 -41.42 -8.39
CA MET A 93 -20.08 -40.57 -8.97
C MET A 93 -20.52 -39.10 -9.06
N ALA A 94 -21.78 -38.81 -9.39
CA ALA A 94 -22.32 -37.45 -9.37
C ALA A 94 -22.41 -36.88 -7.95
N VAL A 95 -22.78 -37.69 -6.97
CA VAL A 95 -22.83 -37.31 -5.54
C VAL A 95 -21.44 -36.98 -5.00
N VAL A 96 -20.45 -37.84 -5.26
CA VAL A 96 -19.05 -37.65 -4.86
C VAL A 96 -18.45 -36.43 -5.56
N ALA A 97 -18.71 -36.28 -6.87
CA ALA A 97 -18.25 -35.11 -7.61
C ALA A 97 -18.77 -33.82 -6.98
N ALA A 98 -20.07 -33.74 -6.65
CA ALA A 98 -20.68 -32.55 -6.04
C ALA A 98 -20.08 -32.15 -4.67
N VAL A 99 -19.27 -33.00 -4.02
CA VAL A 99 -18.52 -32.63 -2.80
C VAL A 99 -17.35 -31.68 -3.11
N ILE A 100 -16.90 -31.57 -4.36
CA ILE A 100 -15.86 -30.64 -4.79
C ILE A 100 -16.51 -29.30 -5.17
N PRO A 101 -16.26 -28.19 -4.43
CA PRO A 101 -17.08 -26.99 -4.54
C PRO A 101 -17.17 -26.34 -5.93
N PHE A 102 -16.06 -26.37 -6.70
CA PHE A 102 -15.98 -25.67 -7.99
C PHE A 102 -16.29 -26.59 -9.18
N ILE A 103 -15.54 -27.68 -9.31
CA ILE A 103 -15.60 -28.58 -10.48
C ILE A 103 -16.70 -29.65 -10.32
N GLY A 104 -17.15 -29.88 -9.09
CA GLY A 104 -18.04 -30.96 -8.71
C GLY A 104 -19.41 -30.93 -9.36
N PRO A 105 -20.20 -29.86 -9.17
CA PRO A 105 -21.51 -29.73 -9.80
C PRO A 105 -21.47 -29.83 -11.32
N LEU A 106 -20.45 -29.26 -11.97
CA LEU A 106 -20.28 -29.35 -13.42
C LEU A 106 -19.98 -30.79 -13.87
N THR A 107 -19.15 -31.51 -13.11
CA THR A 107 -18.84 -32.92 -13.36
C THR A 107 -20.09 -33.80 -13.18
N GLY A 108 -20.90 -33.53 -12.15
CA GLY A 108 -22.17 -34.21 -11.93
C GLY A 108 -23.18 -33.98 -13.07
N LEU A 109 -23.30 -32.74 -13.56
CA LEU A 109 -24.13 -32.42 -14.73
C LEU A 109 -23.62 -33.11 -15.99
N MET A 110 -22.30 -33.19 -16.19
CA MET A 110 -21.69 -33.88 -17.32
C MET A 110 -21.98 -35.39 -17.29
N MET A 111 -21.99 -36.00 -16.10
CA MET A 111 -22.38 -37.41 -15.93
C MET A 111 -23.86 -37.62 -16.28
N LEU A 112 -24.75 -36.75 -15.81
CA LEU A 112 -26.18 -36.80 -16.17
C LEU A 112 -26.41 -36.60 -17.67
N TYR A 113 -25.65 -35.71 -18.30
CA TYR A 113 -25.68 -35.49 -19.75
C TYR A 113 -25.20 -36.73 -20.53
N ASN A 114 -24.11 -37.36 -20.09
CA ASN A 114 -23.52 -38.52 -20.77
C ASN A 114 -24.39 -39.78 -20.72
N LEU A 115 -25.26 -39.91 -19.71
CA LEU A 115 -26.22 -41.01 -19.59
C LEU A 115 -27.32 -41.00 -20.66
N GLN A 116 -27.45 -39.91 -21.43
CA GLN A 116 -28.54 -39.72 -22.41
C GLN A 116 -28.31 -40.40 -23.76
N GLY A 117 -27.53 -41.48 -23.86
CA GLY A 117 -27.32 -42.09 -25.17
C GLY A 117 -26.78 -43.50 -25.19
N SER A 118 -27.61 -44.44 -25.64
CA SER A 118 -27.13 -45.58 -26.42
C SER A 118 -28.02 -46.04 -27.58
N LYS A 119 -29.22 -45.49 -27.84
CA LYS A 119 -30.14 -46.17 -28.77
C LYS A 119 -30.24 -45.65 -30.21
N ASP A 120 -30.04 -44.38 -30.56
CA ASP A 120 -30.29 -44.05 -31.99
C ASP A 120 -29.76 -42.72 -32.59
N THR A 121 -28.56 -42.24 -32.25
CA THR A 121 -28.07 -41.04 -32.98
C THR A 121 -26.55 -40.86 -32.94
N SER A 122 -25.95 -40.75 -34.12
CA SER A 122 -24.56 -40.37 -34.41
C SER A 122 -24.23 -38.90 -34.06
N GLN A 123 -24.90 -38.33 -33.06
CA GLN A 123 -24.55 -37.01 -32.53
C GLN A 123 -23.26 -37.16 -31.72
N GLU A 124 -22.15 -36.69 -32.29
CA GLU A 124 -20.86 -36.62 -31.61
C GLU A 124 -21.00 -35.92 -30.25
N LYS A 125 -20.42 -36.54 -29.22
CA LYS A 125 -20.33 -35.99 -27.86
C LYS A 125 -19.32 -34.84 -27.86
N THR A 126 -19.70 -33.69 -28.42
CA THR A 126 -18.86 -32.50 -28.42
C THR A 126 -19.00 -31.75 -27.09
N PRO A 127 -17.91 -31.19 -26.54
CA PRO A 127 -17.94 -30.34 -25.34
C PRO A 127 -18.92 -29.17 -25.48
N PHE A 128 -19.05 -28.62 -26.68
CA PHE A 128 -19.99 -27.55 -27.01
C PHE A 128 -21.46 -27.97 -26.80
N GLY A 129 -21.81 -29.23 -27.05
CA GLY A 129 -23.16 -29.74 -26.80
C GLY A 129 -23.52 -29.75 -25.31
N PHE A 130 -22.57 -30.10 -24.45
CA PHE A 130 -22.78 -30.06 -22.99
C PHE A 130 -23.03 -28.64 -22.49
N VAL A 131 -22.19 -27.68 -22.90
CA VAL A 131 -22.32 -26.28 -22.51
C VAL A 131 -23.67 -25.71 -22.95
N ALA A 132 -24.08 -25.95 -24.20
CA ALA A 132 -25.40 -25.52 -24.69
C ALA A 132 -26.56 -26.13 -23.87
N SER A 133 -26.39 -27.35 -23.37
CA SER A 133 -27.40 -28.03 -22.57
C SER A 133 -27.49 -27.50 -21.14
N ILE A 134 -26.41 -26.95 -20.58
CA ILE A 134 -26.44 -26.20 -19.31
C ILE A 134 -27.29 -24.95 -19.44
N PHE A 135 -27.10 -24.16 -20.51
CA PHE A 135 -27.90 -22.95 -20.76
C PHE A 135 -29.39 -23.25 -21.01
N LYS A 136 -29.72 -24.49 -21.38
CA LYS A 136 -31.09 -24.96 -21.55
C LYS A 136 -31.77 -25.41 -20.26
N LEU A 137 -31.06 -25.49 -19.13
CA LEU A 137 -31.67 -25.68 -17.81
C LEU A 137 -32.48 -24.43 -17.44
N ARG A 138 -33.67 -24.29 -18.05
CA ARG A 138 -34.62 -23.23 -17.75
C ARG A 138 -35.29 -23.57 -16.42
N ALA A 139 -34.72 -23.05 -15.33
CA ALA A 139 -35.41 -23.04 -14.05
C ALA A 139 -36.60 -22.07 -14.11
N ASN A 140 -37.58 -22.30 -13.26
CA ASN A 140 -38.66 -21.34 -13.06
C ASN A 140 -38.07 -20.06 -12.44
N VAL A 141 -38.11 -18.96 -13.19
CA VAL A 141 -37.53 -17.66 -12.80
C VAL A 141 -38.08 -17.18 -11.46
N LEU A 142 -39.37 -17.38 -11.19
CA LEU A 142 -40.00 -17.00 -9.91
C LEU A 142 -39.40 -17.77 -8.73
N LEU A 143 -39.12 -19.06 -8.93
CA LEU A 143 -38.56 -19.92 -7.89
C LEU A 143 -37.08 -19.57 -7.63
N VAL A 144 -36.31 -19.28 -8.68
CA VAL A 144 -34.92 -18.79 -8.54
C VAL A 144 -34.89 -17.44 -7.81
N PHE A 145 -35.79 -16.52 -8.15
CA PHE A 145 -35.89 -15.22 -7.49
C PHE A 145 -36.22 -15.36 -5.99
N LEU A 146 -37.23 -16.15 -5.66
CA LEU A 146 -37.61 -16.41 -4.26
C LEU A 146 -36.45 -17.05 -3.49
N PHE A 147 -35.70 -17.94 -4.13
CA PHE A 147 -34.53 -18.56 -3.53
C PHE A 147 -33.40 -17.57 -3.26
N ILE A 148 -33.10 -16.67 -4.21
CA ILE A 148 -32.11 -15.60 -4.01
C ILE A 148 -32.52 -14.68 -2.85
N ALA A 149 -33.81 -14.35 -2.74
CA ALA A 149 -34.33 -13.57 -1.62
C ALA A 149 -34.13 -14.29 -0.27
N VAL A 150 -34.35 -15.61 -0.21
CA VAL A 150 -34.09 -16.41 1.00
C VAL A 150 -32.60 -16.44 1.34
N ILE A 151 -31.70 -16.62 0.37
CA ILE A 151 -30.25 -16.55 0.60
C ILE A 151 -29.89 -15.18 1.21
N PHE A 152 -30.44 -14.10 0.66
CA PHE A 152 -30.18 -12.75 1.14
C PHE A 152 -30.68 -12.54 2.58
N ILE A 153 -31.88 -13.03 2.90
CA ILE A 153 -32.43 -12.98 4.26
C ILE A 153 -31.56 -13.78 5.23
N VAL A 154 -31.14 -15.01 4.87
CA VAL A 154 -30.26 -15.82 5.71
C VAL A 154 -28.92 -15.12 5.92
N PHE A 155 -28.34 -14.53 4.86
CA PHE A 155 -27.12 -13.75 4.96
C PHE A 155 -27.30 -12.56 5.91
N ALA A 156 -28.39 -11.80 5.78
CA ALA A 156 -28.71 -10.69 6.67
C ALA A 156 -28.92 -11.15 8.13
N LEU A 157 -29.62 -12.26 8.37
CA LEU A 157 -29.87 -12.80 9.71
C LEU A 157 -28.61 -13.37 10.39
N VAL A 158 -27.71 -13.99 9.61
CA VAL A 158 -26.43 -14.48 10.13
C VAL A 158 -25.48 -13.32 10.42
N ASN A 159 -25.50 -12.27 9.59
CA ASN A 159 -24.67 -11.09 9.81
C ASN A 159 -25.19 -10.17 10.90
N THR A 160 -26.50 -9.98 11.07
CA THR A 160 -27.08 -9.10 12.10
C THR A 160 -26.69 -9.50 13.53
N LYS A 161 -26.50 -10.79 13.83
CA LYS A 161 -26.01 -11.25 15.15
C LYS A 161 -24.54 -10.90 15.42
N ASN A 162 -23.76 -10.70 14.36
CA ASN A 162 -22.35 -10.34 14.42
C ASN A 162 -22.08 -8.90 13.98
N ASP A 163 -23.14 -8.15 13.67
CA ASP A 163 -23.05 -6.79 13.19
C ASP A 163 -22.56 -5.90 14.34
N ARG A 164 -21.36 -5.36 14.13
CA ARG A 164 -20.66 -4.54 15.12
C ARG A 164 -21.42 -3.27 15.45
N TYR A 165 -22.35 -2.84 14.59
CA TYR A 165 -23.20 -1.67 14.81
C TYR A 165 -24.05 -1.80 16.10
N PHE A 166 -24.52 -3.00 16.45
CA PHE A 166 -25.32 -3.21 17.66
C PHE A 166 -24.51 -3.42 18.95
N LYS A 167 -23.18 -3.55 18.86
CA LYS A 167 -22.28 -3.69 20.03
C LYS A 167 -21.82 -2.35 20.63
N HIS A 168 -22.17 -1.23 20.00
CA HIS A 168 -21.71 0.12 20.39
C HIS A 168 -22.00 0.49 21.84
N LYS A 169 -23.16 0.11 22.39
CA LYS A 169 -23.53 0.44 23.79
C LYS A 169 -22.83 -0.43 24.85
N ALA A 170 -22.32 -1.60 24.49
CA ALA A 170 -21.58 -2.45 25.42
C ALA A 170 -20.11 -2.04 25.52
N ALA A 171 -19.51 -1.58 24.41
CA ALA A 171 -18.09 -1.25 24.30
C ALA A 171 -17.68 -0.08 25.22
N GLU A 172 -18.49 0.97 25.37
CA GLU A 172 -18.19 2.07 26.30
C GLU A 172 -18.05 1.59 27.76
N SER A 173 -18.93 0.67 28.19
CA SER A 173 -18.89 0.13 29.56
C SER A 173 -17.72 -0.82 29.80
N ILE A 174 -17.24 -1.51 28.75
CA ILE A 174 -16.11 -2.45 28.81
C ILE A 174 -14.78 -1.70 28.77
N LEU A 175 -14.65 -0.68 27.91
CA LEU A 175 -13.44 0.15 27.82
C LEU A 175 -13.15 0.88 29.14
N LEU A 176 -14.18 1.37 29.83
CA LEU A 176 -14.01 2.04 31.11
C LEU A 176 -13.61 1.06 32.23
N LYS A 177 -14.20 -0.15 32.25
CA LYS A 177 -13.83 -1.19 33.23
C LYS A 177 -12.45 -1.78 32.97
N ALA A 178 -12.05 -1.96 31.72
CA ALA A 178 -10.73 -2.45 31.34
C ALA A 178 -9.63 -1.44 31.68
N ALA A 179 -9.88 -0.14 31.47
CA ALA A 179 -8.92 0.92 31.85
C ALA A 179 -8.62 0.92 33.36
N PHE A 180 -9.63 0.69 34.21
CA PHE A 180 -9.45 0.57 35.66
C PHE A 180 -8.81 -0.77 36.08
N ALA A 181 -9.09 -1.87 35.39
CA ALA A 181 -8.47 -3.17 35.70
C ALA A 181 -6.98 -3.24 35.28
N ALA A 182 -6.60 -2.51 34.22
CA ALA A 182 -5.23 -2.46 33.72
C ALA A 182 -4.24 -1.79 34.71
N GLU A 183 -4.70 -0.95 35.64
CA GLU A 183 -3.85 -0.39 36.70
C GLU A 183 -3.36 -1.44 37.71
N LEU A 184 -3.98 -2.63 37.76
CA LEU A 184 -3.70 -3.66 38.78
C LEU A 184 -3.06 -4.95 38.22
N SER A 185 -2.89 -5.05 36.91
CA SER A 185 -2.30 -6.22 36.24
C SER A 185 -0.83 -5.96 35.92
N GLU A 186 0.07 -6.93 36.21
CA GLU A 186 1.48 -6.85 35.81
C GLU A 186 1.61 -6.68 34.29
N SER A 187 2.07 -5.51 33.84
CA SER A 187 2.37 -5.25 32.43
C SER A 187 3.56 -6.09 31.99
N ALA A 188 3.41 -6.88 30.92
CA ALA A 188 4.52 -7.61 30.33
C ALA A 188 5.51 -6.65 29.64
N GLY A 189 6.80 -6.80 29.93
CA GLY A 189 7.85 -6.12 29.19
C GLY A 189 7.99 -6.72 27.78
N PHE A 190 7.95 -5.89 26.76
CA PHE A 190 8.22 -6.26 25.36
C PHE A 190 9.58 -5.74 24.92
N VAL A 191 10.30 -6.56 24.15
CA VAL A 191 11.54 -6.18 23.49
C VAL A 191 11.32 -6.35 21.98
N SER A 192 11.64 -5.33 21.21
CA SER A 192 11.43 -5.33 19.76
C SER A 192 12.26 -6.43 19.07
N GLU A 193 11.84 -6.84 17.87
CA GLU A 193 12.71 -7.58 16.96
C GLU A 193 14.01 -6.78 16.74
N GLY A 194 15.16 -7.46 16.69
CA GLY A 194 16.47 -6.80 16.60
C GLY A 194 16.97 -6.11 17.88
N LYS A 195 16.19 -6.15 18.98
CA LYS A 195 16.52 -5.51 20.27
C LYS A 195 16.82 -4.01 20.14
N TYR A 196 16.02 -3.29 19.33
CA TYR A 196 16.16 -1.85 19.14
C TYR A 196 15.55 -1.04 20.28
N PHE A 197 14.47 -1.54 20.90
CA PHE A 197 13.84 -0.91 22.05
C PHE A 197 13.13 -1.91 22.96
N LYS A 198 12.81 -1.46 24.17
CA LYS A 198 11.96 -2.12 25.15
C LYS A 198 10.82 -1.19 25.57
N VAL A 199 9.65 -1.76 25.83
CA VAL A 199 8.47 -1.01 26.29
C VAL A 199 7.57 -1.92 27.13
N ARG A 200 6.73 -1.36 28.01
CA ARG A 200 5.66 -2.11 28.69
C ARG A 200 4.39 -2.05 27.85
N ILE A 201 3.76 -3.20 27.63
CA ILE A 201 2.47 -3.27 26.94
C ILE A 201 1.37 -3.26 28.00
N PRO A 202 0.33 -2.40 27.87
CA PRO A 202 -0.78 -2.41 28.81
C PRO A 202 -1.51 -3.76 28.79
N ALA A 203 -2.05 -4.16 29.93
CA ALA A 203 -2.80 -5.41 30.04
C ALA A 203 -3.97 -5.44 29.03
N ASP A 204 -4.25 -6.62 28.47
CA ASP A 204 -5.33 -6.87 27.50
C ASP A 204 -5.20 -6.15 26.14
N TRP A 205 -4.12 -5.42 25.88
CA TRP A 205 -3.90 -4.83 24.56
C TRP A 205 -3.40 -5.87 23.55
N GLY A 206 -3.99 -5.83 22.36
CA GLY A 206 -3.52 -6.64 21.23
C GLY A 206 -2.17 -6.14 20.73
N ARG A 207 -1.29 -7.06 20.35
CA ARG A 207 0.03 -6.76 19.77
C ARG A 207 0.10 -7.28 18.34
N GLU A 208 0.58 -6.44 17.43
CA GLU A 208 0.87 -6.80 16.05
C GLU A 208 2.33 -6.44 15.73
N ASP A 209 3.12 -7.48 15.47
CA ASP A 209 4.52 -7.36 15.09
C ASP A 209 4.64 -7.31 13.54
N GLY A 210 5.64 -6.63 13.00
CA GLY A 210 5.95 -6.67 11.57
C GLY A 210 4.95 -5.93 10.66
N PHE A 211 4.21 -4.95 11.20
CA PHE A 211 3.33 -4.10 10.40
C PHE A 211 4.09 -3.10 9.50
N LEU A 212 5.38 -2.90 9.77
CA LEU A 212 6.29 -2.07 8.97
C LEU A 212 7.12 -2.93 8.00
N LEU A 213 7.53 -2.30 6.90
CA LEU A 213 8.26 -2.97 5.84
C LEU A 213 9.75 -3.02 6.17
N LYS A 214 10.25 -4.23 6.48
CA LYS A 214 11.67 -4.47 6.78
C LYS A 214 12.61 -4.06 5.63
N GLU A 215 12.13 -4.09 4.39
CA GLU A 215 12.87 -3.62 3.21
C GLU A 215 13.31 -2.14 3.34
N TYR A 216 12.51 -1.33 4.04
CA TYR A 216 12.82 0.08 4.32
C TYR A 216 13.54 0.28 5.66
N LYS A 217 14.06 -0.79 6.27
CA LYS A 217 14.74 -0.75 7.58
C LYS A 217 13.87 -0.14 8.68
N GLU A 218 12.59 -0.44 8.62
CA GLU A 218 11.58 0.00 9.58
C GLU A 218 11.16 -1.18 10.45
N TYR A 219 11.25 -0.99 11.76
CA TYR A 219 10.98 -2.02 12.76
C TYR A 219 10.01 -1.47 13.78
N GLY A 220 8.97 -2.21 14.12
CA GLY A 220 7.99 -1.67 15.05
C GLY A 220 6.99 -2.68 15.55
N VAL A 221 6.24 -2.23 16.55
CA VAL A 221 5.10 -2.93 17.13
C VAL A 221 3.89 -2.01 17.14
N ARG A 222 2.73 -2.54 16.78
CA ARG A 222 1.45 -1.85 16.89
C ARG A 222 0.67 -2.45 18.04
N LEU A 223 0.25 -1.60 18.96
CA LEU A 223 -0.58 -1.96 20.11
C LEU A 223 -2.01 -1.48 19.84
N ARG A 224 -3.00 -2.35 20.07
CA ARG A 224 -4.42 -2.04 19.85
C ARG A 224 -5.21 -2.20 21.15
N ALA A 225 -5.96 -1.18 21.53
CA ALA A 225 -6.79 -1.24 22.72
C ALA A 225 -7.90 -2.31 22.58
N PRO A 226 -8.21 -3.05 23.66
CA PRO A 226 -9.26 -4.06 23.64
C PRO A 226 -10.63 -3.44 23.36
N GLY A 227 -11.52 -4.21 22.73
CA GLY A 227 -12.90 -3.79 22.46
C GLY A 227 -13.05 -2.68 21.42
N SER A 228 -11.95 -2.14 20.89
CA SER A 228 -11.96 -1.09 19.87
C SER A 228 -12.12 -1.71 18.47
N SER A 229 -13.07 -1.21 17.67
CA SER A 229 -13.37 -1.75 16.34
C SER A 229 -13.91 -0.67 15.40
N GLY A 230 -13.83 -0.90 14.08
CA GLY A 230 -14.32 0.08 13.11
C GLY A 230 -13.46 1.34 13.12
N LEU A 231 -14.10 2.52 13.15
CA LEU A 231 -13.42 3.82 13.18
C LEU A 231 -13.05 4.30 14.59
N ASP A 232 -13.51 3.61 15.64
CA ASP A 232 -13.26 3.98 17.04
C ASP A 232 -12.02 3.31 17.65
N TYR A 233 -11.11 2.80 16.82
CA TYR A 233 -9.91 2.14 17.32
C TYR A 233 -9.00 3.10 18.11
N VAL A 234 -8.37 2.59 19.16
CA VAL A 234 -7.24 3.27 19.81
C VAL A 234 -5.99 2.44 19.54
N LEU A 235 -4.97 3.08 18.99
CA LEU A 235 -3.70 2.43 18.68
C LEU A 235 -2.51 3.23 19.19
N ILE A 236 -1.45 2.48 19.52
CA ILE A 236 -0.12 3.02 19.78
C ILE A 236 0.85 2.29 18.86
N ASP A 237 1.47 3.02 17.94
CA ASP A 237 2.51 2.51 17.08
C ASP A 237 3.87 2.94 17.64
N ILE A 238 4.79 1.98 17.75
CA ILE A 238 6.17 2.23 18.16
C ILE A 238 7.05 1.77 17.02
N ALA A 239 7.75 2.70 16.38
CA ALA A 239 8.55 2.47 15.20
C ALA A 239 9.99 2.94 15.40
N TYR A 240 10.94 2.21 14.84
CA TYR A 240 12.33 2.58 14.67
C TYR A 240 12.62 2.67 13.17
N TYR A 241 12.99 3.86 12.71
CA TYR A 241 13.38 4.14 11.33
C TYR A 241 14.90 4.12 11.28
N ALA A 242 15.48 2.97 10.96
CA ALA A 242 16.92 2.80 10.97
C ALA A 242 17.55 3.36 9.69
N GLY A 243 18.69 4.02 9.83
CA GLY A 243 19.49 4.48 8.70
C GLY A 243 20.23 5.77 8.99
N ARG A 244 21.52 5.82 8.65
CA ARG A 244 22.39 6.97 8.93
C ARG A 244 21.97 8.27 8.24
N HIS A 245 21.30 8.17 7.09
CA HIS A 245 20.76 9.32 6.38
C HIS A 245 19.40 9.76 6.92
N ARG A 246 18.62 8.87 7.56
CA ARG A 246 17.26 9.19 8.00
C ARG A 246 17.31 10.11 9.22
N THR A 247 16.47 11.14 9.22
CA THR A 247 16.45 12.12 10.32
C THR A 247 15.04 12.34 10.88
N PRO A 248 14.94 12.68 12.17
CA PRO A 248 13.66 13.07 12.75
C PRO A 248 13.12 14.37 12.12
N GLU A 249 14.00 15.29 11.69
CA GLU A 249 13.60 16.52 11.01
C GLU A 249 12.81 16.23 9.73
N ARG A 250 13.30 15.33 8.87
CA ARG A 250 12.59 14.97 7.64
C ARG A 250 11.26 14.31 7.94
N PHE A 251 11.23 13.34 8.86
CA PHE A 251 9.99 12.66 9.23
C PHE A 251 8.92 13.65 9.69
N ILE A 252 9.30 14.58 10.58
CA ILE A 252 8.39 15.62 11.06
C ILE A 252 7.95 16.51 9.88
N PHE A 253 8.88 16.92 9.02
CA PHE A 253 8.57 17.74 7.84
C PHE A 253 7.56 17.08 6.91
N ASP A 254 7.75 15.80 6.54
CA ASP A 254 6.87 15.07 5.63
C ASP A 254 5.46 14.88 6.20
N ILE A 255 5.36 14.60 7.51
CA ILE A 255 4.09 14.45 8.21
C ILE A 255 3.33 15.77 8.30
N LEU A 256 4.03 16.89 8.49
CA LEU A 256 3.41 18.22 8.59
C LEU A 256 3.14 18.86 7.21
N ASN A 257 3.84 18.43 6.16
CA ASN A 257 3.74 18.96 4.81
C ASN A 257 3.38 17.89 3.78
N PRO A 258 2.33 17.08 3.99
CA PRO A 258 2.02 15.99 3.08
C PRO A 258 1.68 16.51 1.69
N SER A 259 2.12 15.78 0.67
CA SER A 259 1.74 16.06 -0.73
C SER A 259 0.22 16.03 -0.92
N TRP A 260 -0.48 15.17 -0.17
CA TRP A 260 -1.93 15.09 -0.09
C TRP A 260 -2.38 14.32 1.17
N PRO A 261 -3.48 14.72 1.84
CA PRO A 261 -4.26 15.93 1.62
C PRO A 261 -3.53 17.18 2.12
N LYS A 262 -3.73 18.32 1.45
CA LYS A 262 -3.15 19.61 1.87
C LYS A 262 -3.90 20.19 3.08
N GLY A 263 -3.19 20.97 3.90
CA GLY A 263 -3.80 21.75 4.98
C GLY A 263 -4.09 20.95 6.25
N VAL A 264 -3.23 19.99 6.59
CA VAL A 264 -3.31 19.25 7.85
C VAL A 264 -3.27 20.23 9.02
N VAL A 265 -4.23 20.10 9.94
CA VAL A 265 -4.28 20.94 11.15
C VAL A 265 -3.46 20.27 12.22
N HIS A 266 -2.39 20.93 12.65
CA HIS A 266 -1.47 20.42 13.63
C HIS A 266 -1.11 21.45 14.71
N THR A 267 -0.64 20.98 15.86
CA THR A 267 -0.01 21.85 16.85
C THR A 267 1.41 22.20 16.42
N PRO A 268 2.01 23.29 16.94
CA PRO A 268 3.45 23.50 16.80
C PRO A 268 4.24 22.32 17.35
N VAL A 269 5.40 22.05 16.74
CA VAL A 269 6.36 21.07 17.26
C VAL A 269 6.98 21.64 18.54
N GLN A 270 6.98 20.87 19.61
CA GLN A 270 7.53 21.24 20.90
C GLN A 270 8.68 20.29 21.27
N ASP A 271 9.79 20.86 21.73
CA ASP A 271 10.84 20.07 22.38
C ASP A 271 10.34 19.60 23.75
N ALA A 272 10.62 18.34 24.06
CA ALA A 272 10.22 17.68 25.29
C ALA A 272 11.38 16.85 25.85
N THR A 273 11.30 16.53 27.14
CA THR A 273 12.19 15.55 27.78
C THR A 273 11.33 14.46 28.39
N ILE A 274 11.49 13.22 27.90
CA ILE A 274 10.69 12.07 28.32
C ILE A 274 11.64 11.02 28.86
N SER A 275 11.49 10.71 30.14
CA SER A 275 12.38 9.76 30.84
C SER A 275 13.87 10.09 30.66
N GLY A 276 14.20 11.39 30.66
CA GLY A 276 15.57 11.90 30.49
C GLY A 276 16.08 11.97 29.04
N MET A 277 15.27 11.56 28.06
CA MET A 277 15.63 11.61 26.64
C MET A 277 15.03 12.85 25.98
N ALA A 278 15.82 13.52 25.14
CA ALA A 278 15.31 14.57 24.27
C ALA A 278 14.31 13.97 23.27
N ALA A 279 13.20 14.66 23.07
CA ALA A 279 12.16 14.27 22.13
C ALA A 279 11.49 15.50 21.52
N ARG A 280 10.81 15.32 20.39
CA ARG A 280 9.91 16.31 19.81
C ARG A 280 8.50 15.77 19.77
N THR A 281 7.52 16.60 20.14
CA THR A 281 6.11 16.22 20.15
C THR A 281 5.23 17.20 19.38
N PHE A 282 4.21 16.67 18.72
CA PHE A 282 3.17 17.44 18.05
C PHE A 282 1.92 16.57 17.88
N GLN A 283 0.79 17.22 17.60
CA GLN A 283 -0.49 16.57 17.37
C GLN A 283 -1.05 16.96 16.01
N ILE A 284 -1.72 16.03 15.36
CA ILE A 284 -2.49 16.22 14.13
C ILE A 284 -3.95 15.90 14.41
N LYS A 285 -4.84 16.79 13.98
CA LYS A 285 -6.27 16.49 13.92
C LYS A 285 -6.57 15.83 12.58
N THR A 286 -7.21 14.67 12.63
CA THR A 286 -7.56 13.88 11.46
C THR A 286 -9.04 13.49 11.50
N THR A 287 -9.58 13.06 10.36
CA THR A 287 -10.92 12.52 10.25
C THR A 287 -10.83 11.14 9.65
N ARG A 288 -11.36 10.14 10.36
CA ARG A 288 -11.42 8.75 9.89
C ARG A 288 -12.68 8.58 9.07
N PHE A 289 -12.51 7.99 7.89
CA PHE A 289 -13.60 7.73 6.95
C PHE A 289 -13.93 6.24 6.93
N PRO A 290 -15.22 5.87 6.85
CA PRO A 290 -15.62 4.48 6.65
C PRO A 290 -15.15 4.00 5.27
N ILE A 291 -15.08 2.68 5.10
CA ILE A 291 -14.87 2.09 3.78
C ILE A 291 -16.02 2.54 2.88
N ALA A 292 -15.71 3.02 1.68
CA ALA A 292 -16.72 3.48 0.73
C ALA A 292 -17.84 2.44 0.55
N GLY A 293 -19.08 2.83 0.84
CA GLY A 293 -20.26 1.96 0.77
C GLY A 293 -20.61 1.20 2.07
N ILE A 294 -19.83 1.36 3.14
CA ILE A 294 -20.06 0.73 4.47
C ILE A 294 -20.32 1.82 5.53
N GLY A 295 -21.26 2.72 5.22
CA GLY A 295 -21.68 3.82 6.11
C GLY A 295 -21.12 5.19 5.72
N ASP A 296 -21.73 6.24 6.28
CA ASP A 296 -21.37 7.65 6.05
C ASP A 296 -20.76 8.32 7.29
N GLU A 297 -20.76 7.61 8.42
CA GLU A 297 -20.34 8.17 9.70
C GLU A 297 -18.81 8.31 9.75
N LYS A 298 -18.36 9.55 9.89
CA LYS A 298 -16.95 9.91 10.05
C LYS A 298 -16.66 10.08 11.53
N VAL A 299 -15.44 9.75 11.94
CA VAL A 299 -15.00 9.91 13.33
C VAL A 299 -13.82 10.87 13.36
N ASP A 300 -13.98 11.98 14.07
CA ASP A 300 -12.86 12.88 14.35
C ASP A 300 -11.87 12.19 15.28
N ALA A 301 -10.61 12.24 14.90
CA ALA A 301 -9.52 11.59 15.60
C ALA A 301 -8.33 12.53 15.78
N MET A 302 -7.45 12.13 16.67
CA MET A 302 -6.22 12.80 17.04
C MET A 302 -5.08 11.81 16.87
N GLU A 303 -4.00 12.29 16.27
CA GLU A 303 -2.72 11.63 16.23
C GLU A 303 -1.73 12.45 17.04
N ARG A 304 -1.06 11.84 18.02
CA ARG A 304 0.05 12.46 18.74
C ARG A 304 1.33 11.73 18.43
N TYR A 305 2.31 12.47 17.96
CA TYR A 305 3.64 11.98 17.67
C TYR A 305 4.59 12.36 18.80
N VAL A 306 5.46 11.42 19.15
CA VAL A 306 6.65 11.65 19.95
C VAL A 306 7.84 11.04 19.22
N VAL A 307 8.77 11.89 18.80
CA VAL A 307 9.92 11.52 17.98
C VAL A 307 11.19 11.64 18.82
N PHE A 308 11.94 10.54 18.92
CA PHE A 308 13.20 10.46 19.66
C PHE A 308 14.36 10.32 18.67
N PRO A 309 15.35 11.23 18.68
CA PRO A 309 16.57 11.05 17.90
C PRO A 309 17.35 9.83 18.40
N ALA A 310 18.03 9.13 17.48
CA ALA A 310 18.95 8.05 17.79
C ALA A 310 20.27 8.26 17.03
N ALA A 311 21.31 7.50 17.39
CA ALA A 311 22.61 7.59 16.71
C ALA A 311 22.51 7.21 15.22
N GLU A 312 21.71 6.20 14.88
CA GLU A 312 21.48 5.76 13.50
C GLU A 312 19.98 5.76 13.14
N GLY A 313 19.39 6.95 12.99
CA GLY A 313 17.99 7.13 12.63
C GLY A 313 17.19 7.73 13.78
N PHE A 314 15.96 7.28 13.98
CA PHE A 314 15.08 7.81 15.03
C PHE A 314 13.95 6.85 15.40
N PHE A 315 13.36 7.05 16.57
CA PHE A 315 12.16 6.35 17.02
C PHE A 315 10.93 7.26 16.94
N VAL A 316 9.77 6.67 16.70
CA VAL A 316 8.47 7.36 16.73
C VAL A 316 7.51 6.55 17.57
N LEU A 317 6.88 7.22 18.54
CA LEU A 317 5.71 6.72 19.23
C LEU A 317 4.52 7.54 18.75
N LEU A 318 3.58 6.89 18.06
CA LEU A 318 2.36 7.48 17.54
C LEU A 318 1.18 6.96 18.36
N TYR A 319 0.45 7.87 19.00
CA TYR A 319 -0.83 7.60 19.62
C TYR A 319 -1.97 8.07 18.71
N ASN A 320 -2.89 7.20 18.35
CA ASN A 320 -4.01 7.54 17.48
C ASN A 320 -5.34 7.10 18.10
N ALA A 321 -6.22 8.06 18.39
CA ALA A 321 -7.50 7.83 19.06
C ALA A 321 -8.60 8.79 18.59
N PRO A 322 -9.88 8.36 18.60
CA PRO A 322 -11.03 9.27 18.46
C PRO A 322 -11.01 10.36 19.52
N VAL A 323 -11.38 11.59 19.15
CA VAL A 323 -11.33 12.75 20.06
C VAL A 323 -12.13 12.51 21.34
N GLY A 324 -13.29 11.85 21.26
CA GLY A 324 -14.16 11.58 22.42
C GLY A 324 -13.59 10.60 23.47
N ILE A 325 -12.56 9.83 23.13
CA ILE A 325 -11.92 8.87 24.04
C ILE A 325 -10.42 9.12 24.25
N ALA A 326 -9.80 9.99 23.44
CA ALA A 326 -8.37 10.29 23.50
C ALA A 326 -7.93 10.71 24.92
N GLU A 327 -8.63 11.68 25.53
CA GLU A 327 -8.29 12.17 26.88
C GLU A 327 -8.40 11.08 27.96
N LYS A 328 -9.40 10.20 27.85
CA LYS A 328 -9.62 9.10 28.81
C LYS A 328 -8.53 8.03 28.74
N GLN A 329 -7.93 7.86 27.57
CA GLN A 329 -6.89 6.85 27.30
C GLN A 329 -5.48 7.45 27.33
N GLU A 330 -5.36 8.76 27.54
CA GLU A 330 -4.10 9.50 27.60
C GLU A 330 -3.16 8.95 28.67
N ALA A 331 -3.69 8.66 29.87
CA ALA A 331 -2.89 8.11 30.97
C ALA A 331 -2.19 6.80 30.58
N LEU A 332 -2.86 5.94 29.80
CA LEU A 332 -2.28 4.69 29.32
C LEU A 332 -1.20 4.94 28.26
N PHE A 333 -1.39 5.90 27.36
CA PHE A 333 -0.33 6.31 26.44
C PHE A 333 0.90 6.83 27.19
N GLN A 334 0.72 7.65 28.22
CA GLN A 334 1.81 8.14 29.07
C GLN A 334 2.56 7.00 29.78
N GLN A 335 1.86 5.96 30.24
CA GLN A 335 2.51 4.78 30.83
C GLN A 335 3.39 4.05 29.80
N VAL A 336 2.89 3.83 28.58
CA VAL A 336 3.67 3.23 27.49
C VAL A 336 4.88 4.09 27.18
N LEU A 337 4.67 5.40 27.01
CA LEU A 337 5.69 6.39 26.70
C LEU A 337 6.80 6.45 27.75
N HIS A 338 6.46 6.50 29.04
CA HIS A 338 7.46 6.53 30.12
C HIS A 338 8.20 5.20 30.31
N SER A 339 7.61 4.09 29.85
CA SER A 339 8.24 2.77 29.88
C SER A 339 9.17 2.50 28.68
N PHE A 340 9.14 3.37 27.66
CA PHE A 340 9.96 3.23 26.47
C PHE A 340 11.44 3.41 26.80
N GLN A 341 12.25 2.45 26.36
CA GLN A 341 13.70 2.43 26.54
C GLN A 341 14.35 2.05 25.21
N PRO A 342 15.03 2.98 24.52
CA PRO A 342 15.85 2.63 23.37
C PRO A 342 16.99 1.72 23.84
N MET A 343 17.24 0.67 23.07
CA MET A 343 18.30 -0.30 23.30
C MET A 343 19.44 -0.17 22.29
N THR A 344 19.25 0.63 21.24
CA THR A 344 20.37 1.14 20.45
C THR A 344 21.21 2.02 21.35
N SER A 345 22.54 1.86 21.31
CA SER A 345 23.43 2.77 22.02
C SER A 345 23.11 4.19 21.55
N VAL A 346 22.67 5.03 22.48
CA VAL A 346 22.57 6.48 22.28
C VAL A 346 24.00 6.99 22.23
N ASP A 347 24.70 6.69 21.14
CA ASP A 347 26.02 7.25 20.89
C ASP A 347 25.78 8.68 20.42
N THR A 348 25.58 9.56 21.40
CA THR A 348 25.73 11.01 21.27
C THR A 348 27.21 11.38 21.33
N GLY A 349 28.08 10.49 20.80
CA GLY A 349 29.47 10.78 20.55
C GLY A 349 29.58 12.19 19.97
N PRO A 350 30.63 12.94 20.36
CA PRO A 350 30.77 14.33 19.98
C PRO A 350 30.52 14.43 18.48
N ALA A 351 29.53 15.24 18.09
CA ALA A 351 29.15 15.44 16.70
C ALA A 351 30.42 15.50 15.88
N ASP A 352 30.58 14.56 14.94
CA ASP A 352 31.80 14.49 14.15
C ASP A 352 32.01 15.91 13.60
N LYS A 353 33.17 16.52 13.90
CA LYS A 353 33.42 17.93 13.55
C LYS A 353 33.32 18.17 12.04
N ASP A 354 33.32 17.06 11.31
CA ASP A 354 33.27 16.96 9.87
C ASP A 354 31.84 16.74 9.31
N GLU A 355 30.78 16.68 10.14
CA GLU A 355 29.40 16.60 9.64
C GLU A 355 29.00 17.84 8.81
N ILE A 356 28.00 17.65 7.93
CA ILE A 356 27.34 18.74 7.21
C ILE A 356 26.55 19.56 8.22
N THR A 357 26.84 20.85 8.31
CA THR A 357 26.26 21.73 9.33
C THR A 357 24.80 22.09 8.99
N GLU A 358 24.02 22.51 10.01
CA GLU A 358 22.64 22.97 9.80
C GLU A 358 22.56 24.16 8.82
N GLU A 359 23.55 25.05 8.84
CA GLU A 359 23.62 26.18 7.90
C GLU A 359 23.84 25.70 6.45
N GLU A 360 24.56 24.60 6.24
CA GLU A 360 24.71 24.02 4.91
C GLU A 360 23.39 23.41 4.42
N TYR A 361 22.64 22.75 5.30
CA TYR A 361 21.31 22.24 4.95
C TYR A 361 20.29 23.35 4.70
N SER A 362 20.39 24.49 5.36
CA SER A 362 19.51 25.64 5.09
C SER A 362 19.76 26.20 3.68
N VAL A 363 21.03 26.35 3.27
CA VAL A 363 21.42 26.73 1.91
C VAL A 363 20.89 25.73 0.87
N TYR A 364 21.08 24.41 1.07
CA TYR A 364 20.54 23.41 0.13
C TYR A 364 19.02 23.47 0.05
N THR A 365 18.36 23.57 1.20
CA THR A 365 16.89 23.63 1.27
C THR A 365 16.36 24.83 0.47
N ASP A 366 16.95 26.00 0.64
CA ASP A 366 16.50 27.20 -0.08
C ASP A 366 16.92 27.17 -1.57
N PHE A 367 18.04 26.53 -1.90
CA PHE A 367 18.39 26.23 -3.29
C PHE A 367 17.29 25.43 -3.99
N PHE A 368 16.81 24.32 -3.41
CA PHE A 368 15.72 23.51 -3.97
C PHE A 368 14.34 24.17 -3.91
N LYS A 369 14.16 25.26 -3.15
CA LYS A 369 12.94 26.10 -3.21
C LYS A 369 12.95 27.11 -4.36
N THR A 370 14.07 27.27 -5.06
CA THR A 370 14.21 28.27 -6.13
C THR A 370 13.28 27.90 -7.29
N LYS A 371 12.23 28.70 -7.52
CA LYS A 371 11.22 28.48 -8.56
C LYS A 371 11.61 29.03 -9.93
N HIS A 372 12.45 30.06 -9.96
CA HIS A 372 12.83 30.76 -11.19
C HIS A 372 14.30 30.50 -11.46
N MET A 373 14.57 29.86 -12.60
CA MET A 373 15.92 29.71 -13.11
C MET A 373 16.46 31.11 -13.41
N PRO A 374 17.71 31.43 -12.99
CA PRO A 374 18.37 32.62 -13.51
C PRO A 374 18.50 32.47 -15.03
N GLU A 375 18.44 33.56 -15.79
CA GLU A 375 18.75 33.50 -17.22
C GLU A 375 20.19 33.00 -17.38
N ILE A 376 20.34 31.74 -17.77
CA ILE A 376 21.64 31.14 -18.08
C ILE A 376 21.86 31.34 -19.57
N ASP A 377 22.91 32.08 -19.92
CA ASP A 377 23.37 32.24 -21.30
C ASP A 377 24.02 30.93 -21.77
N SER A 378 23.18 29.91 -21.98
CA SER A 378 23.57 28.60 -22.51
C SER A 378 22.83 28.35 -23.82
N PRO A 379 23.55 27.91 -24.87
CA PRO A 379 22.92 27.59 -26.16
C PRO A 379 22.04 26.33 -26.10
N VAL A 380 22.07 25.56 -25.01
CA VAL A 380 21.29 24.35 -24.82
C VAL A 380 20.36 24.52 -23.62
N PRO A 381 19.06 24.18 -23.72
CA PRO A 381 18.19 24.10 -22.56
C PRO A 381 18.68 22.96 -21.66
N LEU A 382 19.43 23.32 -20.62
CA LEU A 382 19.94 22.39 -19.62
C LEU A 382 19.11 22.54 -18.35
N ASP A 383 18.49 21.46 -17.90
CA ASP A 383 17.69 21.48 -16.67
C ASP A 383 18.55 21.91 -15.48
N PHE A 384 17.98 22.80 -14.67
CA PHE A 384 18.66 23.36 -13.53
C PHE A 384 18.63 22.36 -12.36
N PRO A 385 19.73 22.14 -11.62
CA PRO A 385 19.76 21.08 -10.59
C PRO A 385 18.71 21.22 -9.49
N ALA A 386 18.21 22.44 -9.22
CA ALA A 386 17.14 22.65 -8.24
C ALA A 386 15.77 22.06 -8.66
N GLU A 387 15.61 21.69 -9.93
CA GLU A 387 14.39 21.06 -10.46
C GLU A 387 14.38 19.53 -10.26
N GLY A 388 15.52 18.93 -9.92
CA GLY A 388 15.61 17.50 -9.67
C GLY A 388 15.10 17.11 -8.29
N GLY A 389 14.52 15.91 -8.17
CA GLY A 389 14.02 15.38 -6.90
C GLY A 389 14.93 14.36 -6.22
N LEU A 390 15.92 13.79 -6.91
CA LEU A 390 16.78 12.75 -6.33
C LEU A 390 18.18 13.29 -6.03
N VAL A 391 18.49 13.56 -4.76
CA VAL A 391 19.83 13.98 -4.34
C VAL A 391 20.64 12.78 -3.92
N TYR A 392 21.78 12.54 -4.54
CA TYR A 392 22.67 11.46 -4.14
C TYR A 392 23.31 11.72 -2.77
N GLU A 393 23.34 10.71 -1.91
CA GLU A 393 23.76 10.87 -0.52
C GLU A 393 25.23 11.29 -0.35
N LYS A 394 26.11 11.04 -1.32
CA LYS A 394 27.52 11.44 -1.19
C LYS A 394 27.79 12.76 -1.88
N THR A 395 28.40 13.69 -1.14
CA THR A 395 28.86 14.94 -1.74
C THR A 395 30.01 14.68 -2.72
N SER A 396 30.04 15.43 -3.81
CA SER A 396 31.15 15.43 -4.76
C SER A 396 32.43 15.88 -4.08
N ASP A 397 33.52 15.13 -4.27
CA ASP A 397 34.84 15.45 -3.75
C ASP A 397 35.83 15.79 -4.87
N GLY A 398 36.94 16.44 -4.51
CA GLY A 398 38.04 16.72 -5.43
C GLY A 398 37.74 17.76 -6.53
N LYS A 399 36.51 18.27 -6.61
CA LYS A 399 36.10 19.35 -7.53
C LYS A 399 36.58 20.70 -6.99
N LYS A 400 37.85 21.03 -7.26
CA LYS A 400 38.40 22.36 -7.00
C LYS A 400 37.88 23.37 -8.01
N ILE A 401 37.70 24.61 -7.56
CA ILE A 401 37.41 25.74 -8.46
C ILE A 401 38.68 26.01 -9.28
N THR A 402 38.56 25.99 -10.60
CA THR A 402 39.68 26.30 -11.51
C THR A 402 39.83 27.82 -11.68
N ALA A 403 40.98 28.27 -12.19
CA ALA A 403 41.18 29.69 -12.50
C ALA A 403 40.14 30.21 -13.50
N GLU A 404 39.77 29.39 -14.49
CA GLU A 404 38.72 29.71 -15.48
C GLU A 404 37.35 29.89 -14.80
N THR A 405 37.01 29.03 -13.84
CA THR A 405 35.77 29.19 -13.06
C THR A 405 35.81 30.48 -12.24
N ILE A 406 36.95 30.82 -11.61
CA ILE A 406 37.11 32.08 -10.88
C ILE A 406 36.87 33.26 -11.82
N GLU A 407 37.50 33.29 -12.99
CA GLU A 407 37.31 34.36 -13.98
C GLU A 407 35.83 34.49 -14.41
N ALA A 408 35.14 33.36 -14.62
CA ALA A 408 33.72 33.37 -14.95
C ALA A 408 32.85 33.96 -13.81
N ILE A 409 33.17 33.62 -12.55
CA ILE A 409 32.52 34.20 -11.36
C ILE A 409 32.83 35.70 -11.27
N GLU A 410 34.08 36.11 -11.50
CA GLU A 410 34.55 37.50 -11.47
C GLU A 410 33.80 38.38 -12.48
N LYS A 411 33.64 37.89 -13.71
CA LYS A 411 32.99 38.62 -14.80
C LYS A 411 31.51 38.91 -14.56
N SER A 412 30.83 38.03 -13.83
CA SER A 412 29.37 38.01 -13.69
C SER A 412 28.88 38.55 -12.35
N SER A 413 29.64 38.32 -11.28
CA SER A 413 29.26 38.67 -9.90
C SER A 413 30.25 39.61 -9.20
N GLY A 414 31.31 40.02 -9.91
CA GLY A 414 32.44 40.74 -9.32
C GLY A 414 33.42 39.79 -8.63
N LYS A 415 34.50 40.35 -8.09
CA LYS A 415 35.58 39.56 -7.50
C LYS A 415 35.09 38.78 -6.27
N PRO A 416 35.07 37.42 -6.29
CA PRO A 416 34.63 36.65 -5.14
C PRO A 416 35.61 36.84 -3.98
N ASP A 417 35.10 36.84 -2.75
CA ASP A 417 35.95 36.85 -1.57
C ASP A 417 36.87 35.63 -1.61
N HIS A 418 38.17 35.85 -1.46
CA HIS A 418 39.17 34.79 -1.39
C HIS A 418 38.82 33.76 -0.30
N SER A 419 38.23 34.21 0.80
CA SER A 419 37.81 33.35 1.90
C SER A 419 36.71 32.36 1.50
N LEU A 420 35.81 32.76 0.59
CA LEU A 420 34.74 31.90 0.06
C LEU A 420 35.32 30.74 -0.75
N ILE A 421 36.28 31.04 -1.63
CA ILE A 421 36.96 30.05 -2.47
C ILE A 421 37.81 29.08 -1.61
N GLU A 422 38.53 29.60 -0.62
CA GLU A 422 39.33 28.80 0.32
C GLU A 422 38.43 27.90 1.17
N SER A 423 37.32 28.42 1.69
CA SER A 423 36.33 27.64 2.44
C SER A 423 35.72 26.53 1.57
N TYR A 424 35.38 26.83 0.31
CA TYR A 424 34.83 25.83 -0.60
C TYR A 424 35.84 24.70 -0.86
N ASN A 425 37.07 25.06 -1.22
CA ASN A 425 38.10 24.08 -1.60
C ASN A 425 38.52 23.20 -0.41
N SER A 426 38.64 23.79 0.79
CA SER A 426 39.00 23.04 2.01
C SER A 426 37.91 22.05 2.41
N ARG A 427 36.63 22.47 2.39
CA ARG A 427 35.50 21.60 2.73
C ARG A 427 35.29 20.48 1.71
N ASN A 428 35.58 20.71 0.44
CA ASN A 428 35.42 19.71 -0.63
C ASN A 428 36.68 18.86 -0.90
N ALA A 429 37.65 18.86 0.03
CA ALA A 429 38.83 18.01 -0.06
C ALA A 429 38.53 16.51 0.08
N LYS A 430 37.37 16.15 0.64
CA LYS A 430 36.86 14.77 0.76
C LYS A 430 35.33 14.75 0.61
N GLY A 431 34.76 13.57 0.36
CA GLY A 431 33.31 13.36 0.29
C GLY A 431 32.67 13.21 1.68
N TYR A 432 31.40 13.60 1.78
CA TYR A 432 30.59 13.50 3.00
C TYR A 432 29.25 12.87 2.68
N SER A 433 28.64 12.25 3.69
CA SER A 433 27.28 11.73 3.57
C SER A 433 26.26 12.79 3.99
N LEU A 434 25.38 13.13 3.06
CA LEU A 434 24.16 13.89 3.29
C LEU A 434 23.19 13.04 4.11
N LYS A 435 22.61 13.69 5.10
CA LYS A 435 21.43 13.25 5.82
C LYS A 435 20.22 13.86 5.13
N ASP A 436 19.07 13.27 5.39
CA ASP A 436 17.77 13.72 4.92
C ASP A 436 17.35 14.96 5.74
N LYS A 437 18.01 16.09 5.47
CA LYS A 437 17.76 17.39 6.11
C LYS A 437 17.52 18.49 5.09
N ILE A 438 17.38 18.11 3.81
CA ILE A 438 16.94 19.02 2.75
C ILE A 438 15.41 19.01 2.79
N LEU A 439 14.83 19.99 3.48
CA LEU A 439 13.40 19.98 3.84
C LEU A 439 12.54 20.58 2.71
N VAL A 440 12.44 19.84 1.61
CA VAL A 440 11.62 20.16 0.43
C VAL A 440 10.86 18.91 -0.02
N ASN A 441 9.55 19.02 -0.22
CA ASN A 441 8.67 17.88 -0.55
C ASN A 441 9.09 17.10 -1.79
N THR A 442 9.75 17.77 -2.75
CA THR A 442 10.17 17.16 -4.01
C THR A 442 11.54 16.48 -3.92
N VAL A 443 12.27 16.66 -2.82
CA VAL A 443 13.63 16.14 -2.65
C VAL A 443 13.61 14.87 -1.82
N THR A 444 14.29 13.85 -2.32
CA THR A 444 14.56 12.55 -1.70
C THR A 444 16.07 12.27 -1.74
N ILE A 445 16.63 11.73 -0.65
CA ILE A 445 18.03 11.27 -0.64
C ILE A 445 18.13 9.87 -1.26
N LEU A 446 18.89 9.73 -2.33
CA LEU A 446 19.25 8.46 -2.96
C LEU A 446 20.54 7.91 -2.33
N THR A 447 20.43 6.81 -1.58
CA THR A 447 21.57 6.19 -0.92
C THR A 447 22.52 5.49 -1.88
N GLU A 448 23.78 5.28 -1.50
CA GLU A 448 24.77 4.48 -2.24
C GLU A 448 24.27 3.05 -2.41
N GLU A 449 23.74 2.45 -1.35
CA GLU A 449 23.17 1.10 -1.37
C GLU A 449 22.12 0.98 -2.49
N ARG A 450 21.20 1.96 -2.55
CA ARG A 450 20.15 1.97 -3.55
C ARG A 450 20.68 2.29 -4.95
N MET A 451 21.64 3.20 -5.06
CA MET A 451 22.32 3.50 -6.33
C MET A 451 23.01 2.25 -6.89
N GLU A 452 23.67 1.47 -6.04
CA GLU A 452 24.36 0.25 -6.43
C GLU A 452 23.39 -0.87 -6.81
N GLU A 453 22.23 -0.99 -6.15
CA GLU A 453 21.15 -1.88 -6.59
C GLU A 453 20.65 -1.54 -8.00
N ILE A 454 20.47 -0.25 -8.29
CA ILE A 454 20.05 0.23 -9.61
C ILE A 454 21.12 -0.08 -10.66
N ARG A 455 22.40 0.18 -10.37
CA ARG A 455 23.52 -0.19 -11.26
C ARG A 455 23.57 -1.69 -11.53
N LYS A 456 23.39 -2.52 -10.50
CA LYS A 456 23.38 -3.99 -10.66
C LYS A 456 22.25 -4.50 -11.53
N LYS A 457 21.06 -3.88 -11.44
CA LYS A 457 19.89 -4.27 -12.23
C LYS A 457 19.91 -3.72 -13.66
N GLY A 458 20.39 -2.49 -13.83
CA GLY A 458 20.36 -1.75 -15.09
C GLY A 458 21.67 -1.80 -15.91
N ASP A 459 22.77 -2.30 -15.38
CA ASP A 459 24.12 -2.09 -15.93
C ASP A 459 24.44 -0.58 -16.10
N LEU A 460 25.46 -0.20 -16.86
CA LEU A 460 25.81 1.20 -17.14
C LEU A 460 25.04 1.80 -18.34
N GLY A 461 25.01 3.14 -18.41
CA GLY A 461 24.45 3.87 -19.55
C GLY A 461 22.92 3.84 -19.62
N LYS A 462 22.36 3.34 -20.74
CA LYS A 462 20.90 3.39 -20.98
C LYS A 462 20.09 2.54 -20.01
N GLY A 463 20.61 1.36 -19.62
CA GLY A 463 19.88 0.48 -18.71
C GLY A 463 19.84 1.05 -17.28
N PHE A 464 20.90 1.71 -16.81
CA PHE A 464 20.88 2.49 -15.57
C PHE A 464 19.75 3.53 -15.57
N ALA A 465 19.66 4.34 -16.63
CA ALA A 465 18.65 5.38 -16.74
C ALA A 465 17.22 4.82 -16.76
N GLN A 466 17.01 3.68 -17.43
CA GLN A 466 15.73 2.98 -17.44
C GLN A 466 15.37 2.45 -16.04
N GLU A 467 16.32 1.83 -15.34
CA GLU A 467 16.08 1.28 -14.01
C GLU A 467 15.85 2.36 -12.95
N LEU A 468 16.57 3.48 -13.06
CA LEU A 468 16.35 4.66 -12.24
C LEU A 468 14.93 5.21 -12.45
N THR A 469 14.53 5.41 -13.71
CA THR A 469 13.17 5.89 -14.06
C THR A 469 12.10 4.92 -13.59
N ARG A 470 12.36 3.61 -13.67
CA ARG A 470 11.44 2.58 -13.18
C ARG A 470 11.29 2.62 -11.66
N SER A 471 12.38 2.89 -10.95
CA SER A 471 12.38 2.97 -9.48
C SER A 471 11.78 4.28 -8.96
N TYR A 472 11.93 5.36 -9.73
CA TYR A 472 11.52 6.72 -9.35
C TYR A 472 10.87 7.46 -10.53
N PRO A 473 9.66 7.04 -10.96
CA PRO A 473 9.05 7.55 -12.19
C PRO A 473 8.69 9.04 -12.15
N LEU A 474 8.64 9.64 -10.95
CA LEU A 474 8.23 11.03 -10.73
C LEU A 474 9.33 11.94 -10.18
N GLU A 475 10.46 11.39 -9.73
CA GLU A 475 11.49 12.16 -9.00
C GLU A 475 12.62 12.65 -9.93
N GLY A 476 12.59 12.23 -11.20
CA GLY A 476 13.40 12.82 -12.25
C GLY A 476 14.89 12.46 -12.17
N LYS A 477 15.75 13.48 -12.15
CA LYS A 477 17.21 13.39 -12.37
C LYS A 477 17.97 13.19 -11.08
N ILE A 478 19.15 12.56 -11.16
CA ILE A 478 20.07 12.49 -10.03
C ILE A 478 20.83 13.81 -9.91
N ILE A 479 20.79 14.40 -8.73
CA ILE A 479 21.49 15.61 -8.35
C ILE A 479 22.69 15.25 -7.48
N TYR A 480 23.83 15.80 -7.83
CA TYR A 480 25.10 15.68 -7.10
C TYR A 480 25.45 17.03 -6.51
N LEU A 481 25.61 17.09 -5.20
CA LEU A 481 25.97 18.32 -4.49
C LEU A 481 27.42 18.22 -3.99
N SER A 482 28.13 19.33 -3.93
CA SER A 482 29.35 19.44 -3.13
C SER A 482 29.04 20.16 -1.81
N ARG A 483 29.95 20.13 -0.83
CA ARG A 483 29.86 20.93 0.40
C ARG A 483 29.85 22.43 0.08
N ILE A 484 29.28 23.22 0.98
CA ILE A 484 29.19 24.66 0.81
C ILE A 484 30.38 25.33 1.46
N GLY A 485 31.07 26.17 0.68
CA GLY A 485 31.99 27.17 1.20
C GLY A 485 31.23 28.44 1.59
N PHE A 486 31.64 29.07 2.68
CA PHE A 486 31.12 30.37 3.11
C PHE A 486 32.22 31.42 3.08
N ASP A 487 31.84 32.67 2.84
CA ASP A 487 32.73 33.80 3.13
C ASP A 487 32.87 34.03 4.64
N ARG A 488 33.81 34.87 5.06
CA ARG A 488 34.08 35.16 6.48
C ARG A 488 32.87 35.70 7.23
N GLU A 489 32.03 36.46 6.53
CA GLU A 489 30.85 37.10 7.12
C GLU A 489 29.61 36.19 7.13
N MET A 490 29.69 35.00 6.51
CA MET A 490 28.55 34.09 6.31
C MET A 490 27.40 34.73 5.54
N ASN A 491 27.72 35.66 4.64
CA ASN A 491 26.78 36.38 3.78
C ASN A 491 26.66 35.74 2.40
N ASN A 492 27.69 35.03 1.94
CA ASN A 492 27.69 34.33 0.66
C ASN A 492 28.03 32.86 0.87
N ALA A 493 27.36 32.00 0.10
CA ALA A 493 27.56 30.56 0.08
C ALA A 493 27.83 30.11 -1.36
N LEU A 494 28.89 29.32 -1.55
CA LEU A 494 29.31 28.80 -2.84
C LEU A 494 29.34 27.28 -2.77
N PHE A 495 28.72 26.62 -3.74
CA PHE A 495 28.79 25.16 -3.87
C PHE A 495 28.66 24.72 -5.33
N TYR A 496 28.93 23.45 -5.59
CA TYR A 496 28.75 22.83 -6.90
C TYR A 496 27.51 21.95 -6.89
N ALA A 497 26.71 22.05 -7.95
CA ALA A 497 25.53 21.22 -8.17
C ALA A 497 25.53 20.67 -9.60
N GLY A 498 25.49 19.35 -9.74
CA GLY A 498 25.36 18.66 -11.02
C GLY A 498 24.04 17.93 -11.15
N SER A 499 23.44 17.94 -12.33
CA SER A 499 22.27 17.13 -12.66
C SER A 499 22.64 16.10 -13.73
N SER A 500 22.15 14.86 -13.58
CA SER A 500 22.33 13.78 -14.56
C SER A 500 21.01 13.08 -14.85
N SER A 501 20.63 13.05 -16.12
CA SER A 501 19.44 12.37 -16.67
C SER A 501 19.82 11.20 -17.61
N GLY A 502 20.84 10.43 -17.24
CA GLY A 502 21.35 9.37 -18.12
C GLY A 502 22.26 9.94 -19.20
N VAL A 503 21.74 10.17 -20.41
CA VAL A 503 22.57 10.58 -21.56
C VAL A 503 22.94 12.06 -21.57
N MET A 504 22.27 12.90 -20.77
CA MET A 504 22.54 14.33 -20.69
C MET A 504 22.67 14.77 -19.25
N GLY A 505 23.53 15.76 -19.02
CA GLY A 505 23.65 16.43 -17.74
C GLY A 505 24.37 17.76 -17.84
N GLY A 506 24.23 18.54 -16.79
CA GLY A 506 24.86 19.84 -16.64
C GLY A 506 25.37 19.99 -15.21
N SER A 507 26.44 20.76 -15.05
CA SER A 507 26.96 21.10 -13.75
C SER A 507 27.21 22.58 -13.60
N TYR A 508 26.96 23.08 -12.39
CA TYR A 508 26.96 24.49 -12.08
C TYR A 508 27.71 24.76 -10.79
N PHE A 509 28.39 25.90 -10.73
CA PHE A 509 28.72 26.53 -9.46
C PHE A 509 27.58 27.48 -9.09
N ILE A 510 27.08 27.34 -7.86
CA ILE A 510 25.93 28.06 -7.34
C ILE A 510 26.42 29.04 -6.27
N LEU A 511 26.13 30.32 -6.49
CA LEU A 511 26.36 31.38 -5.52
C LEU A 511 25.03 31.81 -4.92
N MET A 512 24.90 31.59 -3.61
CA MET A 512 23.76 32.00 -2.79
C MET A 512 24.16 33.18 -1.92
N GLU A 513 23.21 34.05 -1.63
CA GLU A 513 23.36 35.20 -0.74
C GLU A 513 22.39 35.08 0.43
N LYS A 514 22.87 35.38 1.63
CA LYS A 514 22.04 35.40 2.84
C LYS A 514 21.17 36.65 2.86
N THR A 515 19.90 36.46 3.12
CA THR A 515 18.89 37.52 3.26
C THR A 515 18.21 37.38 4.62
N GLY A 516 17.36 38.34 4.99
CA GLY A 516 16.56 38.25 6.22
C GLY A 516 15.59 37.06 6.26
N GLU A 517 15.26 36.47 5.10
CA GLU A 517 14.29 35.38 4.97
C GLU A 517 14.94 33.99 4.74
N GLY A 518 16.27 33.93 4.63
CA GLY A 518 17.01 32.71 4.28
C GLY A 518 18.02 32.95 3.16
N TRP A 519 18.37 31.91 2.43
CA TRP A 519 19.34 31.99 1.34
C TRP A 519 18.63 32.19 -0.01
N ARG A 520 19.15 33.09 -0.84
CA ARG A 520 18.59 33.36 -2.17
C ARG A 520 19.65 33.13 -3.24
N LEU A 521 19.24 32.52 -4.36
CA LEU A 521 20.09 32.34 -5.51
C LEU A 521 20.52 33.70 -6.06
N LYS A 522 21.82 33.97 -6.02
CA LYS A 522 22.42 35.19 -6.57
C LYS A 522 22.85 34.95 -8.02
N HIS A 523 23.62 33.88 -8.25
CA HIS A 523 24.09 33.48 -9.58
C HIS A 523 24.27 31.97 -9.69
N ALA A 524 24.20 31.46 -10.92
CA ALA A 524 24.59 30.10 -11.27
C ALA A 524 25.52 30.13 -12.49
N PHE A 525 26.65 29.44 -12.41
CA PHE A 525 27.68 29.44 -13.44
C PHE A 525 27.79 28.05 -14.04
N LEU A 526 27.47 27.91 -15.33
CA LEU A 526 27.65 26.64 -16.03
C LEU A 526 29.14 26.28 -16.05
N ASN A 527 29.49 25.14 -15.45
CA ASN A 527 30.84 24.61 -15.42
C ASN A 527 31.08 23.66 -16.58
N THR A 528 30.22 22.64 -16.72
CA THR A 528 30.29 21.69 -17.82
C THR A 528 28.90 21.21 -18.21
N SER A 529 28.73 20.88 -19.47
CA SER A 529 27.58 20.14 -20.00
C SER A 529 28.08 18.92 -20.77
N TRP A 530 27.35 17.82 -20.74
CA TRP A 530 27.70 16.62 -21.49
C TRP A 530 26.49 15.98 -22.14
N TYR A 531 26.76 15.31 -23.26
CA TYR A 531 25.84 14.47 -24.01
C TYR A 531 26.58 13.16 -24.34
N TYR A 532 26.02 12.02 -23.91
CA TYR A 532 26.56 10.67 -24.15
C TYR A 532 25.94 10.01 -25.39
#